data_AF-A0A7T6Z8V8-F1
#
_entry.id   AF-A0A7T6Z8V8-F1
#
_cell.length_a   1.000
_cell.length_b   1.000
_cell.length_c   1.000
_cell.angle_alpha   90.00
_cell.angle_beta   90.00
_cell.angle_gamma   90.00
#
_symmetry.space_group_name_H-M   'P 1'
#
loop_
_entity.id
_entity.type
_entity.pdbx_description
1 polymer ?
#
loop_
_entity_poly.entity_id
_entity_poly.type
_entity_poly.pdbx_seq_one_letter_code
_entity_poly.pdbx_strand_id
1 'polypeptide(L)'
;MNPVKGNLLIFYYDLRQSFLIFWSILGFLLLVTFFINMNWPEGDFFFFINFPVYIYLAITAFISLKNYYPFSMGMGSTRRNFQRSMISGFIALAALSALTLNIAMRISERLSDAWGLNIGFTSLGQIDTVPNQFISVFWLDFTICLFLMAITYAIACLHYRYGHLITYLSIAVIIMILIIPGVNDLLNQLIEGFWQDNALWYFSSLILIACVFFGAAALIMRKAPLQSATGK
;
A
#
# COMPACT_ATOMS: atom_id res chain seq x y z
N MET A 1 1.40 -30.95 3.70
CA MET A 1 1.82 -29.55 3.99
C MET A 1 0.58 -28.66 3.98
N ASN A 2 0.42 -27.74 4.94
CA ASN A 2 -0.78 -26.87 4.96
C ASN A 2 -0.74 -25.93 3.73
N PRO A 3 -1.73 -25.98 2.82
CA PRO A 3 -1.68 -25.25 1.54
C PRO A 3 -1.54 -23.73 1.72
N VAL A 4 -2.05 -23.19 2.84
CA VAL A 4 -1.90 -21.77 3.18
C VAL A 4 -0.43 -21.40 3.42
N LYS A 5 0.31 -22.26 4.13
CA LYS A 5 1.74 -22.04 4.41
C LYS A 5 2.56 -22.11 3.12
N GLY A 6 2.24 -23.04 2.22
CA GLY A 6 2.91 -23.17 0.93
C GLY A 6 2.76 -21.91 0.08
N ASN A 7 1.53 -21.41 -0.07
CA ASN A 7 1.25 -20.18 -0.82
C ASN A 7 1.93 -18.94 -0.22
N LEU A 8 1.91 -18.81 1.11
CA LEU A 8 2.60 -17.72 1.81
C LEU A 8 4.12 -17.75 1.58
N LEU A 9 4.71 -18.94 1.57
CA LEU A 9 6.14 -19.12 1.37
C LEU A 9 6.54 -18.74 -0.06
N ILE A 10 5.78 -19.15 -1.07
CA ILE A 10 5.97 -18.73 -2.47
C ILE A 10 5.88 -17.21 -2.58
N PHE A 11 4.83 -16.62 -1.99
CA PHE A 11 4.61 -15.18 -1.96
C PHE A 11 5.80 -14.44 -1.31
N TYR A 12 6.30 -14.96 -0.18
CA TYR A 12 7.44 -14.38 0.52
C TYR A 12 8.73 -14.39 -0.31
N TYR A 13 9.05 -15.51 -1.00
CA TYR A 13 10.30 -15.62 -1.75
C TYR A 13 10.42 -14.59 -2.88
N ASP A 14 9.34 -14.41 -3.64
CA ASP A 14 9.32 -13.45 -4.75
C ASP A 14 9.25 -12.00 -4.25
N LEU A 15 8.45 -11.74 -3.20
CA LEU A 15 8.42 -10.43 -2.57
C LEU A 15 9.74 -10.01 -1.94
N ARG A 16 10.50 -10.93 -1.34
CA ARG A 16 11.76 -10.60 -0.66
C ARG A 16 12.73 -9.91 -1.62
N GLN A 17 12.87 -10.41 -2.83
CA GLN A 17 13.78 -9.83 -3.82
C GLN A 17 13.28 -8.45 -4.27
N SER A 18 11.99 -8.35 -4.61
CA SER A 18 11.37 -7.07 -5.00
C SER A 18 11.49 -6.01 -3.90
N PHE A 19 11.26 -6.40 -2.65
CA PHE A 19 11.37 -5.53 -1.48
C PHE A 19 12.79 -5.02 -1.29
N LEU A 20 13.79 -5.90 -1.33
CA LEU A 20 15.20 -5.50 -1.21
C LEU A 20 15.63 -4.55 -2.32
N ILE A 21 15.23 -4.82 -3.56
CA ILE A 21 15.54 -3.93 -4.70
C ILE A 21 14.90 -2.55 -4.47
N PHE A 22 13.62 -2.51 -4.13
CA PHE A 22 12.90 -1.25 -3.87
C PHE A 22 13.58 -0.42 -2.76
N TRP A 23 13.88 -1.03 -1.61
CA TRP A 23 14.52 -0.32 -0.50
C TRP A 23 15.96 0.08 -0.80
N SER A 24 16.69 -0.69 -1.62
CA SER A 24 18.03 -0.29 -2.06
C SER A 24 18.01 0.97 -2.94
N ILE A 25 17.04 1.07 -3.86
CA ILE A 25 16.85 2.24 -4.72
C ILE A 25 16.42 3.44 -3.87
N LEU A 26 15.46 3.26 -2.97
CA LEU A 26 15.00 4.33 -2.09
C LEU A 26 16.11 4.82 -1.15
N GLY A 27 16.91 3.90 -0.59
CA GLY A 27 18.08 4.25 0.22
C GLY A 27 19.15 5.01 -0.57
N PHE A 28 19.40 4.61 -1.82
CA PHE A 28 20.31 5.34 -2.70
C PHE A 28 19.81 6.76 -3.00
N LEU A 29 18.51 6.92 -3.28
CA LEU A 29 17.91 8.24 -3.50
C LEU A 29 18.04 9.15 -2.27
N LEU A 30 17.83 8.61 -1.07
CA LEU A 30 18.06 9.35 0.18
C LEU A 30 19.52 9.83 0.29
N LEU A 31 20.49 8.96 0.01
CA LEU A 31 21.91 9.33 0.03
C LEU A 31 22.23 10.45 -0.97
N VAL A 32 21.64 10.39 -2.18
CA VAL A 32 21.79 11.45 -3.18
C VAL A 32 21.19 12.76 -2.68
N THR A 33 20.02 12.74 -2.05
CA THR A 33 19.40 13.94 -1.45
C THR A 33 20.28 14.55 -0.36
N PHE A 34 20.86 13.73 0.52
CA PHE A 34 21.84 14.19 1.52
C PHE A 34 23.05 14.84 0.85
N PHE A 35 23.62 14.22 -0.17
CA PHE A 35 24.78 14.75 -0.90
C PHE A 35 24.47 16.09 -1.58
N ILE A 36 23.29 16.24 -2.17
CA ILE A 36 22.87 17.50 -2.79
C ILE A 36 22.75 18.61 -1.74
N ASN A 37 22.09 18.36 -0.60
CA ASN A 37 21.93 19.37 0.44
C ASN A 37 23.28 19.82 1.02
N MET A 38 24.25 18.90 1.19
CA MET A 38 25.61 19.24 1.62
C MET A 38 26.33 20.21 0.67
N ASN A 39 26.05 20.14 -0.63
CA ASN A 39 26.67 21.02 -1.64
C ASN A 39 25.86 22.31 -1.89
N TRP A 40 24.57 22.31 -1.56
CA TRP A 40 23.66 23.45 -1.71
C TRP A 40 22.83 23.68 -0.43
N PRO A 41 23.46 24.17 0.65
CA PRO A 41 22.82 24.27 1.97
C PRO A 41 21.75 25.37 2.08
N GLU A 42 21.72 26.31 1.13
CA GLU A 42 20.74 27.40 1.09
C GLU A 42 19.37 26.97 0.53
N GLY A 43 19.26 25.74 0.01
CA GLY A 43 17.99 25.21 -0.49
C GLY A 43 17.17 24.56 0.63
N ASP A 44 15.89 24.92 0.74
CA ASP A 44 14.93 24.16 1.54
C ASP A 44 14.52 22.90 0.77
N PHE A 45 15.05 21.74 1.17
CA PHE A 45 14.71 20.46 0.53
C PHE A 45 13.67 19.72 1.35
N PHE A 46 12.52 19.43 0.73
CA PHE A 46 11.49 18.57 1.30
C PHE A 46 11.51 17.19 0.64
N PHE A 47 11.63 16.14 1.44
CA PHE A 47 11.65 14.77 0.94
C PHE A 47 10.47 13.96 1.50
N PHE A 48 9.58 13.54 0.60
CA PHE A 48 8.42 12.73 0.91
C PHE A 48 8.71 11.23 0.73
N ILE A 49 9.23 10.60 1.78
CA ILE A 49 9.67 9.20 1.74
C ILE A 49 8.50 8.19 1.60
N ASN A 50 7.30 8.56 2.04
CA ASN A 50 6.15 7.67 2.10
C ASN A 50 5.54 7.34 0.72
N PHE A 51 5.48 8.32 -0.18
CA PHE A 51 4.78 8.18 -1.47
C PHE A 51 5.31 7.02 -2.33
N PRO A 52 6.64 6.89 -2.54
CA PRO A 52 7.19 5.76 -3.28
C PRO A 52 6.81 4.40 -2.67
N VAL A 53 6.76 4.30 -1.33
CA VAL A 53 6.40 3.05 -0.63
C VAL A 53 4.94 2.70 -0.88
N TYR A 54 4.05 3.69 -0.81
CA TYR A 54 2.63 3.50 -1.07
C TYR A 54 2.37 3.04 -2.50
N ILE A 55 3.03 3.65 -3.48
CA ILE A 55 2.96 3.25 -4.89
C ILE A 55 3.50 1.84 -5.09
N TYR A 56 4.66 1.53 -4.49
CA TYR A 56 5.24 0.19 -4.54
C TYR A 56 4.27 -0.88 -4.04
N LEU A 57 3.67 -0.68 -2.87
CA LEU A 57 2.72 -1.63 -2.30
C LEU A 57 1.45 -1.79 -3.15
N ALA A 58 0.94 -0.67 -3.68
CA ALA A 58 -0.22 -0.67 -4.57
C ALA A 58 0.02 -1.50 -5.83
N ILE A 59 1.18 -1.31 -6.49
CA ILE A 59 1.61 -2.07 -7.67
C ILE A 59 1.83 -3.54 -7.32
N THR A 60 2.54 -3.83 -6.23
CA THR A 60 2.81 -5.19 -5.77
C THR A 60 1.51 -5.94 -5.53
N ALA A 61 0.54 -5.37 -4.84
CA ALA A 61 -0.76 -6.01 -4.60
C ALA A 61 -1.52 -6.30 -5.91
N PHE A 62 -1.42 -5.42 -6.91
CA PHE A 62 -2.05 -5.62 -8.22
C PHE A 62 -1.41 -6.77 -9.01
N ILE A 63 -0.08 -6.77 -9.13
CA ILE A 63 0.68 -7.79 -9.88
C ILE A 63 0.58 -9.17 -9.21
N SER A 64 0.48 -9.19 -7.88
CA SER A 64 0.43 -10.41 -7.08
C SER A 64 -0.74 -11.33 -7.43
N LEU A 65 -1.86 -10.82 -7.94
CA LEU A 65 -2.91 -11.74 -8.37
C LEU A 65 -2.52 -12.49 -9.65
N LYS A 66 -2.01 -11.77 -10.65
CA LYS A 66 -1.71 -12.30 -11.99
C LYS A 66 -0.63 -13.38 -11.93
N ASN A 67 0.43 -13.16 -11.15
CA ASN A 67 1.58 -14.06 -11.11
C ASN A 67 1.32 -15.32 -10.27
N TYR A 68 0.67 -15.17 -9.11
CA TYR A 68 0.63 -16.24 -8.12
C TYR A 68 -0.64 -17.07 -8.18
N TYR A 69 -1.75 -16.53 -8.68
CA TYR A 69 -3.01 -17.27 -8.72
C TYR A 69 -2.96 -18.51 -9.64
N PRO A 70 -2.52 -18.43 -10.91
CA PRO A 70 -2.44 -19.60 -11.78
C PRO A 70 -1.48 -20.66 -11.23
N PHE A 71 -0.35 -20.21 -10.69
CA PHE A 71 0.66 -21.07 -10.09
C PHE A 71 0.13 -21.82 -8.86
N SER A 72 -0.51 -21.11 -7.92
CA SER A 72 -1.09 -21.69 -6.71
C SER A 72 -2.21 -22.68 -7.02
N MET A 73 -3.07 -22.38 -8.00
CA MET A 73 -4.11 -23.31 -8.46
C MET A 73 -3.49 -24.55 -9.12
N GLY A 74 -2.43 -24.39 -9.93
CA GLY A 74 -1.69 -25.49 -10.54
C GLY A 74 -1.03 -26.43 -9.53
N MET A 75 -0.66 -25.91 -8.35
CA MET A 75 -0.16 -26.71 -7.22
C MET A 75 -1.27 -27.33 -6.35
N GLY A 76 -2.54 -27.27 -6.77
CA GLY A 76 -3.67 -27.90 -6.08
C GLY A 76 -4.22 -27.09 -4.90
N SER A 77 -3.87 -25.80 -4.77
CA SER A 77 -4.47 -24.94 -3.75
C SER A 77 -5.93 -24.61 -4.07
N THR A 78 -6.79 -24.55 -3.06
CA THR A 78 -8.16 -24.06 -3.22
C THR A 78 -8.19 -22.53 -3.30
N ARG A 79 -9.20 -21.96 -3.98
CA ARG A 79 -9.41 -20.50 -4.08
C ARG A 79 -9.49 -19.81 -2.72
N ARG A 80 -10.15 -20.45 -1.75
CA ARG A 80 -10.27 -19.93 -0.38
C ARG A 80 -8.93 -19.90 0.35
N ASN A 81 -8.10 -20.94 0.16
CA ASN A 81 -6.77 -20.99 0.77
C ASN A 81 -5.83 -19.96 0.14
N PHE A 82 -5.90 -19.77 -1.19
CA PHE A 82 -5.15 -18.72 -1.89
C PHE A 82 -5.52 -17.32 -1.36
N GLN A 83 -6.81 -16.98 -1.28
CA GLN A 83 -7.26 -15.68 -0.77
C GLN A 83 -6.79 -15.42 0.66
N ARG A 84 -6.94 -16.40 1.55
CA ARG A 84 -6.46 -16.28 2.94
C ARG A 84 -4.98 -16.01 2.99
N SER A 85 -4.20 -16.73 2.17
CA SER A 85 -2.75 -16.56 2.08
C SER A 85 -2.38 -15.17 1.61
N MET A 86 -3.00 -14.68 0.53
CA MET A 86 -2.75 -13.34 0.00
C MET A 86 -3.11 -12.23 0.98
N ILE A 87 -4.30 -12.28 1.59
CA ILE A 87 -4.72 -11.26 2.57
C ILE A 87 -3.74 -11.25 3.76
N SER A 88 -3.39 -12.42 4.31
CA SER A 88 -2.41 -12.48 5.40
C SER A 88 -1.03 -11.99 4.98
N GLY A 89 -0.61 -12.27 3.75
CA GLY A 89 0.65 -11.80 3.18
C GLY A 89 0.67 -10.28 3.02
N PHE A 90 -0.43 -9.68 2.56
CA PHE A 90 -0.56 -8.23 2.42
C PHE A 90 -0.58 -7.52 3.76
N ILE A 91 -1.27 -8.07 4.78
CA ILE A 91 -1.23 -7.52 6.14
C ILE A 91 0.21 -7.51 6.67
N ALA A 92 0.92 -8.64 6.53
CA ALA A 92 2.31 -8.74 6.95
C ALA A 92 3.23 -7.78 6.18
N LEU A 93 3.05 -7.66 4.86
CA LEU A 93 3.84 -6.76 4.02
C LEU A 93 3.56 -5.29 4.36
N ALA A 94 2.30 -4.90 4.56
CA ALA A 94 1.94 -3.55 4.96
C ALA A 94 2.56 -3.18 6.31
N ALA A 95 2.49 -4.08 7.30
CA ALA A 95 3.10 -3.87 8.61
C ALA A 95 4.63 -3.75 8.52
N LEU A 96 5.27 -4.63 7.74
CA LEU A 96 6.71 -4.63 7.57
C LEU A 96 7.17 -3.35 6.85
N SER A 97 6.49 -2.94 5.78
CA SER A 97 6.80 -1.70 5.05
C SER A 97 6.59 -0.45 5.90
N ALA A 98 5.49 -0.37 6.68
CA ALA A 98 5.25 0.74 7.59
C ALA A 98 6.33 0.84 8.68
N LEU A 99 6.78 -0.32 9.21
CA LEU A 99 7.87 -0.39 10.18
C LEU A 99 9.19 0.07 9.55
N THR A 100 9.55 -0.44 8.37
CA THR A 100 10.78 -0.03 7.67
C THR A 100 10.77 1.45 7.32
N LEU A 101 9.63 1.98 6.88
CA LEU A 101 9.44 3.40 6.57
C LEU A 101 9.65 4.28 7.80
N ASN A 102 9.06 3.92 8.94
CA ASN A 102 9.22 4.68 10.17
C ASN A 102 10.68 4.69 10.64
N ILE A 103 11.35 3.53 10.58
CA ILE A 103 12.77 3.42 10.92
C ILE A 103 13.62 4.27 9.98
N ALA A 104 13.39 4.17 8.67
CA ALA A 104 14.13 4.94 7.67
C ALA A 104 13.98 6.45 7.91
N MET A 105 12.76 6.91 8.14
CA MET A 105 12.47 8.32 8.42
C MET A 105 13.20 8.81 9.68
N ARG A 106 13.14 8.07 10.78
CA ARG A 106 13.84 8.44 12.03
C ARG A 106 15.35 8.46 11.90
N ILE A 107 15.91 7.52 11.12
CA ILE A 107 17.34 7.51 10.81
C ILE A 107 17.70 8.74 9.98
N SER A 108 16.90 9.06 8.97
CA SER A 108 17.10 10.22 8.09
C SER A 108 17.02 11.55 8.85
N GLU A 109 16.01 11.74 9.71
CA GLU A 109 15.88 12.90 10.60
C GLU A 109 17.14 13.08 11.45
N ARG A 110 17.58 12.02 12.15
CA ARG A 110 18.77 12.08 13.02
C ARG A 110 20.06 12.35 12.25
N LEU A 111 20.20 11.80 11.05
CA LEU A 111 21.37 12.07 10.21
C LEU A 111 21.38 13.52 9.71
N SER A 112 20.21 14.06 9.36
CA SER A 112 20.06 15.47 8.98
C SER A 112 20.48 16.38 10.12
N ASP A 113 19.98 16.13 11.34
CA ASP A 113 20.31 16.92 12.53
C ASP A 113 21.81 16.83 12.85
N ALA A 114 22.39 15.62 12.77
CA ALA A 114 23.81 15.41 13.08
C ALA A 114 24.75 16.09 12.08
N TRP A 115 24.33 16.25 10.82
CA TRP A 115 25.11 16.91 9.77
C TRP A 115 24.74 18.39 9.59
N GLY A 116 23.79 18.91 10.37
CA GLY A 116 23.33 20.30 10.27
C GLY A 116 22.66 20.62 8.93
N LEU A 117 21.97 19.62 8.35
CA LEU A 117 21.32 19.74 7.04
C LEU A 117 19.88 20.22 7.21
N ASN A 118 19.49 21.19 6.38
CA ASN A 118 18.12 21.71 6.33
C ASN A 118 17.26 20.85 5.39
N ILE A 119 17.02 19.60 5.78
CA ILE A 119 16.13 18.68 5.03
C ILE A 119 14.87 18.45 5.86
N GLY A 120 13.74 18.91 5.33
CA GLY A 120 12.43 18.57 5.86
C GLY A 120 12.02 17.17 5.43
N PHE A 121 12.09 16.20 6.34
CA PHE A 121 11.44 14.91 6.15
C PHE A 121 9.98 15.05 6.59
N THR A 122 9.06 14.78 5.68
CA THR A 122 7.64 14.82 5.98
C THR A 122 6.98 13.51 5.59
N SER A 123 6.06 13.10 6.45
CA SER A 123 5.30 11.88 6.35
C SER A 123 3.82 12.23 6.46
N LEU A 124 2.97 11.53 5.70
CA LEU A 124 1.51 11.63 5.86
C LEU A 124 1.05 11.15 7.25
N GLY A 125 1.91 10.44 8.00
CA GLY A 125 1.69 10.11 9.41
C GLY A 125 2.14 11.19 10.40
N GLN A 126 2.87 12.21 9.95
CA GLN A 126 3.28 13.37 10.74
C GLN A 126 2.36 14.59 10.49
N ILE A 127 1.06 14.36 10.33
CA ILE A 127 0.08 15.46 10.31
C ILE A 127 0.14 16.16 11.67
N ASP A 128 0.19 17.49 11.65
CA ASP A 128 0.42 18.35 12.84
C ASP A 128 -0.50 18.05 14.04
N THR A 129 -1.64 17.41 13.79
CA THR A 129 -2.64 17.06 14.82
C THR A 129 -2.35 15.76 15.56
N VAL A 130 -1.42 14.93 15.09
CA VAL A 130 -1.07 13.65 15.73
C VAL A 130 0.26 13.77 16.46
N PRO A 131 0.36 13.37 17.74
CA PRO A 131 1.63 13.35 18.45
C PRO A 131 2.65 12.57 17.64
N ASN A 132 3.85 13.13 17.40
CA ASN A 132 4.95 12.49 16.66
C ASN A 132 5.58 11.33 17.48
N GLN A 133 4.74 10.37 17.88
CA GLN A 133 5.09 9.14 18.55
C GLN A 133 5.25 8.05 17.50
N PHE A 134 6.27 7.20 17.71
CA PHE A 134 6.58 6.09 16.82
C PHE A 134 5.34 5.23 16.49
N ILE A 135 4.53 4.91 17.50
CA ILE A 135 3.37 4.05 17.35
C ILE A 135 2.25 4.68 16.51
N SER A 136 2.01 5.98 16.69
CA SER A 136 0.96 6.70 15.98
C SER A 136 1.28 6.81 14.49
N VAL A 137 2.51 7.22 14.16
CA VAL A 137 2.97 7.32 12.77
C VAL A 137 2.97 5.94 12.11
N PHE A 138 3.46 4.90 12.81
CA PHE A 138 3.42 3.52 12.33
C PHE A 138 1.99 3.06 12.02
N TRP A 139 1.04 3.35 12.91
CA TRP A 139 -0.35 2.96 12.73
C TRP A 139 -0.96 3.64 11.51
N LEU A 140 -0.73 4.95 11.34
CA LEU A 140 -1.19 5.70 10.18
C LEU A 140 -0.64 5.12 8.88
N ASP A 141 0.68 4.96 8.77
CA ASP A 141 1.32 4.36 7.60
C ASP A 141 0.79 2.95 7.31
N PHE A 142 0.62 2.13 8.35
CA PHE A 142 0.07 0.78 8.23
C PHE A 142 -1.34 0.79 7.66
N THR A 143 -2.23 1.64 8.18
CA THR A 143 -3.62 1.73 7.70
C THR A 143 -3.71 2.17 6.24
N ILE A 144 -2.92 3.19 5.85
CA ILE A 144 -2.86 3.68 4.47
C ILE A 144 -2.33 2.59 3.54
N CYS A 145 -1.21 1.95 3.90
CA CYS A 145 -0.62 0.87 3.13
C CYS A 145 -1.60 -0.28 2.93
N LEU A 146 -2.26 -0.73 4.01
CA LEU A 146 -3.22 -1.82 3.96
C LEU A 146 -4.44 -1.47 3.08
N PHE A 147 -4.95 -0.26 3.21
CA PHE A 147 -6.07 0.25 2.42
C PHE A 147 -5.74 0.29 0.92
N LEU A 148 -4.59 0.85 0.55
CA LEU A 148 -4.14 0.89 -0.85
C LEU A 148 -3.99 -0.51 -1.43
N MET A 149 -3.35 -1.42 -0.69
CA MET A 149 -3.22 -2.81 -1.12
C MET A 149 -4.58 -3.50 -1.28
N ALA A 150 -5.54 -3.24 -0.38
CA ALA A 150 -6.87 -3.81 -0.47
C ALA A 150 -7.63 -3.35 -1.72
N ILE A 151 -7.60 -2.05 -2.02
CA ILE A 151 -8.23 -1.48 -3.21
C ILE A 151 -7.58 -2.02 -4.48
N THR A 152 -6.26 -1.94 -4.60
CA THR A 152 -5.59 -2.39 -5.83
C THR A 152 -5.71 -3.89 -6.03
N TYR A 153 -5.71 -4.68 -4.96
CA TYR A 153 -6.02 -6.10 -5.04
C TYR A 153 -7.45 -6.38 -5.49
N ALA A 154 -8.44 -5.62 -5.01
CA ALA A 154 -9.82 -5.75 -5.47
C ALA A 154 -9.96 -5.40 -6.96
N ILE A 155 -9.29 -4.33 -7.41
CA ILE A 155 -9.21 -3.95 -8.83
C ILE A 155 -8.54 -5.07 -9.63
N ALA A 156 -7.44 -5.64 -9.14
CA ALA A 156 -6.77 -6.75 -9.78
C ALA A 156 -7.68 -7.97 -9.91
N CYS A 157 -8.48 -8.29 -8.88
CA CYS A 157 -9.46 -9.38 -8.92
C CYS A 157 -10.53 -9.16 -9.99
N LEU A 158 -11.03 -7.92 -10.08
CA LEU A 158 -12.02 -7.54 -11.08
C LEU A 158 -11.41 -7.63 -12.49
N HIS A 159 -10.17 -7.15 -12.65
CA HIS A 159 -9.40 -7.24 -13.88
C HIS A 159 -9.15 -8.68 -14.33
N TYR A 160 -8.71 -9.53 -13.41
CA TYR A 160 -8.42 -10.93 -13.69
C TYR A 160 -9.68 -11.71 -14.12
N ARG A 161 -10.82 -11.43 -13.48
CA ARG A 161 -12.08 -12.15 -13.76
C ARG A 161 -12.81 -11.65 -15.00
N TYR A 162 -12.86 -10.34 -15.20
CA TYR A 162 -13.75 -9.71 -16.19
C TYR A 162 -13.00 -9.02 -17.34
N GLY A 163 -11.67 -8.92 -17.26
CA GLY A 163 -10.83 -8.33 -18.29
C GLY A 163 -10.79 -6.79 -18.28
N HIS A 164 -10.10 -6.22 -19.27
CA HIS A 164 -9.83 -4.77 -19.34
C HIS A 164 -11.10 -3.91 -19.37
N LEU A 165 -12.05 -4.25 -20.25
CA LEU A 165 -13.22 -3.41 -20.52
C LEU A 165 -14.08 -3.18 -19.27
N ILE A 166 -14.45 -4.26 -18.57
CA ILE A 166 -15.28 -4.17 -17.36
C ILE A 166 -14.52 -3.46 -16.23
N THR A 167 -13.20 -3.60 -16.17
CA THR A 167 -12.39 -2.90 -15.16
C THR A 167 -12.42 -1.40 -15.37
N TYR A 168 -12.15 -0.94 -16.59
CA TYR A 168 -12.16 0.49 -16.90
C TYR A 168 -13.56 1.08 -16.76
N LEU A 169 -14.60 0.34 -17.15
CA LEU A 169 -15.98 0.76 -16.96
C LEU A 169 -16.33 0.87 -15.47
N SER A 170 -15.90 -0.07 -14.63
CA SER A 170 -16.10 -0.02 -13.18
C SER A 170 -15.40 1.20 -12.57
N ILE A 171 -14.16 1.49 -12.98
CA ILE A 171 -13.42 2.67 -12.53
C ILE A 171 -14.12 3.95 -12.98
N ALA A 172 -14.59 4.03 -14.23
CA ALA A 172 -15.32 5.19 -14.74
C ALA A 172 -16.63 5.43 -13.98
N VAL A 173 -17.36 4.37 -13.63
CA VAL A 173 -18.57 4.47 -12.80
C VAL A 173 -18.23 4.96 -11.40
N ILE A 174 -17.16 4.46 -10.78
CA ILE A 174 -16.71 4.95 -9.46
C ILE A 174 -16.39 6.45 -9.55
N ILE A 175 -15.63 6.88 -10.57
CA ILE A 175 -15.29 8.30 -10.77
C ILE A 175 -16.57 9.15 -10.96
N MET A 176 -17.55 8.67 -11.74
CA MET A 176 -18.83 9.37 -11.89
C MET A 176 -19.59 9.48 -10.56
N ILE A 177 -19.59 8.42 -9.74
CA ILE A 177 -20.24 8.43 -8.42
C ILE A 177 -19.56 9.46 -7.50
N LEU A 178 -18.24 9.62 -7.57
CA LEU A 178 -17.49 10.59 -6.77
C LEU A 178 -17.81 12.06 -7.10
N ILE A 179 -18.39 12.33 -8.27
CA ILE A 179 -18.83 13.68 -8.68
C ILE A 179 -20.20 14.02 -8.08
N ILE A 180 -20.98 13.02 -7.63
CA ILE A 180 -22.30 13.26 -7.03
C ILE A 180 -22.11 14.03 -5.71
N PRO A 181 -22.77 15.19 -5.51
CA PRO A 181 -22.52 16.06 -4.35
C PRO A 181 -22.59 15.33 -3.01
N GLY A 182 -23.60 14.48 -2.79
CA GLY A 182 -23.73 13.76 -1.52
C GLY A 182 -22.59 12.76 -1.24
N VAL A 183 -21.96 12.19 -2.27
CA VAL A 183 -20.78 11.32 -2.10
C VAL A 183 -19.53 12.18 -1.92
N ASN A 184 -19.44 13.28 -2.67
CA ASN A 184 -18.34 14.24 -2.58
C ASN A 184 -18.27 14.83 -1.17
N ASP A 185 -19.40 15.20 -0.56
CA ASP A 185 -19.49 15.72 0.80
C ASP A 185 -18.98 14.72 1.84
N LEU A 186 -19.35 13.44 1.70
CA LEU A 186 -18.83 12.38 2.58
C LEU A 186 -17.31 12.20 2.44
N LEU A 187 -16.79 12.33 1.22
CA LEU A 187 -15.37 12.20 0.94
C LEU A 187 -14.61 13.42 1.46
N ASN A 188 -15.17 14.62 1.31
CA ASN A 188 -14.62 15.85 1.85
C ASN A 188 -14.62 15.81 3.39
N GLN A 189 -15.69 15.33 4.03
CA GLN A 189 -15.72 15.12 5.49
C GLN A 189 -14.65 14.12 5.95
N LEU A 190 -14.40 13.06 5.17
CA LEU A 190 -13.32 12.11 5.43
C LEU A 190 -11.94 12.78 5.30
N ILE A 191 -11.73 13.56 4.25
CA ILE A 191 -10.48 14.28 3.99
C ILE A 191 -10.23 15.34 5.06
N GLU A 192 -11.22 16.18 5.35
CA GLU A 192 -11.17 17.21 6.39
C GLU A 192 -10.94 16.59 7.77
N GLY A 193 -11.56 15.44 8.04
CA GLY A 193 -11.34 14.66 9.26
C GLY A 193 -9.89 14.23 9.48
N PHE A 194 -9.10 14.05 8.41
CA PHE A 194 -7.67 13.76 8.53
C PHE A 194 -6.86 14.95 9.06
N TRP A 195 -7.36 16.18 8.93
CA TRP A 195 -6.69 17.41 9.37
C TRP A 195 -7.19 17.92 10.73
N GLN A 196 -8.10 17.19 11.38
CA GLN A 196 -8.64 17.53 12.69
C GLN A 196 -7.96 16.73 13.81
N ASP A 197 -8.20 17.12 15.08
CA ASP A 197 -7.64 16.47 16.29
C ASP A 197 -7.97 14.96 16.40
N ASN A 198 -8.98 14.49 15.66
CA ASN A 198 -9.40 13.09 15.63
C ASN A 198 -8.82 12.27 14.46
N ALA A 199 -7.73 12.73 13.83
CA ALA A 199 -7.14 12.07 12.65
C ALA A 199 -6.94 10.55 12.83
N LEU A 200 -6.42 10.10 13.99
CA LEU A 200 -6.22 8.68 14.30
C LEU A 200 -7.50 7.83 14.15
N TRP A 201 -8.66 8.39 14.49
CA TRP A 201 -9.95 7.72 14.34
C TRP A 201 -10.32 7.56 12.86
N TYR A 202 -10.18 8.63 12.07
CA TYR A 202 -10.47 8.61 10.63
C TYR A 202 -9.54 7.64 9.89
N PHE A 203 -8.24 7.61 10.20
CA PHE A 203 -7.33 6.63 9.60
C PHE A 203 -7.63 5.19 10.04
N SER A 204 -8.08 4.98 11.28
CA SER A 204 -8.53 3.66 11.73
C SER A 204 -9.77 3.17 10.96
N SER A 205 -10.64 4.08 10.52
CA SER A 205 -11.78 3.73 9.67
C SER A 205 -11.36 3.15 8.30
N LEU A 206 -10.16 3.49 7.80
CA LEU A 206 -9.62 2.91 6.56
C LEU A 206 -9.41 1.40 6.65
N ILE A 207 -9.15 0.86 7.85
CA ILE A 207 -9.06 -0.60 8.06
C ILE A 207 -10.40 -1.26 7.75
N LEU A 208 -11.50 -0.66 8.21
CA LEU A 208 -12.85 -1.18 7.94
C LEU A 208 -13.12 -1.18 6.43
N ILE A 209 -12.78 -0.08 5.75
CA ILE A 209 -12.92 0.02 4.30
C ILE A 209 -12.03 -1.03 3.59
N ALA A 210 -10.79 -1.23 4.05
CA ALA A 210 -9.89 -2.26 3.53
C ALA A 210 -10.48 -3.67 3.70
N CYS A 211 -11.11 -3.97 4.84
CA CYS A 211 -11.83 -5.22 5.06
C CYS A 211 -12.98 -5.42 4.07
N VAL A 212 -13.74 -4.36 3.76
CA VAL A 212 -14.80 -4.41 2.74
C VAL A 212 -14.22 -4.72 1.37
N PHE A 213 -13.12 -4.09 0.97
CA PHE A 213 -12.45 -4.37 -0.30
C PHE A 213 -11.90 -5.79 -0.38
N PHE A 214 -11.26 -6.30 0.69
CA PHE A 214 -10.83 -7.69 0.74
C PHE A 214 -12.01 -8.67 0.69
N GLY A 215 -13.13 -8.35 1.33
CA GLY A 215 -14.37 -9.11 1.24
C GLY A 215 -14.93 -9.15 -0.18
N ALA A 216 -14.99 -7.99 -0.85
CA ALA A 216 -15.41 -7.87 -2.24
C ALA A 216 -14.49 -8.66 -3.18
N ALA A 217 -13.17 -8.51 -3.03
CA ALA A 217 -12.16 -9.28 -3.77
C ALA A 217 -12.36 -10.79 -3.57
N ALA A 218 -12.63 -11.21 -2.34
CA ALA A 218 -12.90 -12.60 -2.01
C ALA A 218 -14.15 -13.14 -2.73
N LEU A 219 -15.23 -12.36 -2.79
CA LEU A 219 -16.47 -12.71 -3.51
C LEU A 219 -16.26 -12.79 -5.02
N ILE A 220 -15.53 -11.82 -5.61
CA ILE A 220 -15.21 -11.79 -7.05
C ILE A 220 -14.45 -13.07 -7.43
N MET A 221 -13.44 -13.44 -6.66
CA MET A 221 -12.57 -14.56 -6.98
C MET A 221 -13.19 -15.95 -6.73
N ARG A 222 -14.33 -16.06 -6.01
CA ARG A 222 -15.01 -17.37 -5.81
C ARG A 222 -15.34 -18.07 -7.13
N LYS A 223 -15.68 -17.31 -8.17
CA LYS A 223 -16.05 -17.82 -9.50
C LYS A 223 -15.02 -17.45 -10.58
N ALA A 224 -13.78 -17.12 -10.21
CA ALA A 224 -12.76 -16.74 -11.19
C ALA A 224 -12.27 -17.96 -12.02
N PRO A 225 -12.07 -17.81 -13.33
CA PRO A 225 -11.48 -18.85 -14.19
C PRO A 225 -10.01 -19.13 -13.81
N LEU A 226 -9.45 -20.23 -14.32
CA LEU A 226 -8.03 -20.60 -14.10
C LEU A 226 -7.07 -19.81 -14.98
N GLN A 227 -7.54 -19.40 -16.16
CA GLN A 227 -6.85 -18.49 -17.05
C GLN A 227 -7.51 -17.12 -16.96
N SER A 228 -6.71 -16.05 -17.02
CA SER A 228 -7.23 -14.69 -17.03
C SER A 228 -8.20 -14.50 -18.20
N ALA A 229 -9.25 -13.70 -18.02
CA ALA A 229 -10.15 -13.31 -19.12
C ALA A 229 -9.42 -12.56 -20.25
N THR A 230 -8.23 -12.03 -19.96
CA THR A 230 -7.31 -11.40 -20.92
C THR A 230 -6.35 -12.39 -21.59
N GLY A 231 -6.60 -13.70 -21.47
CA GLY A 231 -5.84 -14.76 -22.16
C GLY A 231 -6.11 -14.82 -23.67
N LYS A 232 -5.81 -13.73 -24.36
CA LYS A 232 -5.31 -13.65 -25.74
C LYS A 232 -4.24 -12.56 -25.78
#